data_AF-A0A401UDK5-F1
#
_entry.id   AF-A0A401UDK5-F1
#
_cell.length_a   1.000
_cell.length_b   1.000
_cell.length_c   1.000
_cell.angle_alpha   90.00
_cell.angle_beta   90.00
_cell.angle_gamma   90.00
#
_symmetry.space_group_name_H-M   'P 1'
#
loop_
_entity.id
_entity.type
_entity.pdbx_description
1 polymer ?
#
loop_
_entity_poly.entity_id
_entity_poly.type
_entity_poly.pdbx_seq_one_letter_code
_entity_poly.pdbx_strand_id
1 'polypeptide(L)'
;MFVHSLTNIAKFNVMHKACPVCNERLEPEPGFYQGAMYVGYALSVAVTAFVFILVFVLDIQSMWLPVIIVSAIMVLLIPVNYRYSRVLYLYMFGGIQYSPKTD
;
A
#
# COMPACT_ATOMS: atom_id res chain seq x y z
N MET A 1 -12.81 0.49 -3.85
CA MET A 1 -12.01 1.61 -3.27
C MET A 1 -11.37 2.47 -4.37
N PHE A 2 -10.56 1.88 -5.24
CA PHE A 2 -9.90 2.59 -6.37
C PHE A 2 -10.73 2.49 -7.65
N VAL A 3 -10.67 3.53 -8.49
CA VAL A 3 -11.45 3.64 -9.74
C VAL A 3 -10.84 2.82 -10.87
N HIS A 4 -9.52 2.81 -10.96
CA HIS A 4 -8.78 2.18 -12.06
C HIS A 4 -8.04 0.92 -11.59
N SER A 5 -7.67 0.06 -12.54
CA SER A 5 -6.79 -1.08 -12.27
C SER A 5 -5.37 -0.64 -11.86
N LEU A 6 -4.64 -1.54 -11.20
CA LEU A 6 -3.23 -1.36 -10.83
C LEU A 6 -2.32 -1.15 -12.06
N THR A 7 -2.72 -1.65 -13.22
CA THR A 7 -1.97 -1.53 -14.47
C THR A 7 -1.98 -0.12 -15.06
N ASN A 8 -2.88 0.76 -14.60
CA ASN A 8 -2.93 2.15 -15.07
C ASN A 8 -2.01 3.05 -14.22
N ILE A 9 -0.73 3.09 -14.58
CA ILE A 9 0.34 3.80 -13.83
C ILE A 9 0.09 5.31 -13.73
N ALA A 10 -0.67 5.91 -14.65
CA ALA A 10 -0.99 7.33 -14.58
C ALA A 10 -2.12 7.66 -13.59
N LYS A 11 -3.05 6.72 -13.36
CA LYS A 11 -4.28 6.95 -12.58
C LYS A 11 -4.49 5.92 -11.46
N PHE A 12 -3.45 5.22 -11.04
CA PHE A 12 -3.56 4.17 -10.01
C PHE A 12 -3.98 4.72 -8.64
N ASN A 13 -3.74 6.01 -8.38
CA ASN A 13 -4.01 6.69 -7.13
C ASN A 13 -5.46 7.19 -6.98
N VAL A 14 -6.25 7.18 -8.06
CA VAL A 14 -7.60 7.73 -8.06
C VAL A 14 -8.55 6.82 -7.27
N MET A 15 -9.18 7.39 -6.25
CA MET A 15 -10.13 6.72 -5.37
C MET A 15 -11.55 7.25 -5.57
N HIS A 16 -12.54 6.39 -5.32
CA HIS A 16 -13.92 6.85 -5.22
C HIS A 16 -14.10 7.71 -3.95
N LYS A 17 -15.01 8.70 -4.01
CA LYS A 17 -15.39 9.48 -2.82
C LYS A 17 -16.18 8.64 -1.80
N ALA A 18 -17.08 7.80 -2.32
CA ALA A 18 -17.88 6.87 -1.54
C ALA A 18 -17.83 5.47 -2.19
N CYS A 19 -18.08 4.44 -1.39
CA CYS A 19 -18.15 3.07 -1.88
C CYS A 19 -19.35 2.92 -2.82
N PRO A 20 -19.18 2.38 -4.05
CA PRO A 20 -20.29 2.25 -5.00
C PRO A 20 -21.36 1.22 -4.59
N VAL A 21 -21.08 0.37 -3.60
CA VAL A 21 -21.99 -0.70 -3.14
C VAL A 21 -22.79 -0.28 -1.91
N CYS A 22 -22.12 0.27 -0.89
CA CYS A 22 -22.75 0.66 0.37
C CYS A 22 -22.88 2.17 0.58
N ASN A 23 -22.35 3.00 -0.33
CA ASN A 23 -22.32 4.46 -0.25
C ASN A 23 -21.55 5.06 0.94
N GLU A 24 -20.78 4.24 1.65
CA GLU A 24 -19.92 4.68 2.77
C GLU A 24 -18.80 5.60 2.28
N ARG A 25 -18.46 6.65 3.05
CA ARG A 25 -17.34 7.53 2.69
C ARG A 25 -16.02 6.79 2.85
N LEU A 26 -15.24 6.71 1.77
CA LEU A 26 -13.92 6.07 1.81
C LEU A 26 -12.86 6.96 2.47
N GLU A 27 -13.14 8.26 2.61
CA GLU A 27 -12.30 9.19 3.35
C GLU A 27 -13.14 9.74 4.52
N PRO A 28 -12.99 9.16 5.74
CA PRO A 28 -13.77 9.58 6.91
C PRO A 28 -13.53 11.05 7.26
N GLU A 29 -12.27 11.49 7.19
CA GLU A 29 -11.81 12.84 7.53
C GLU A 29 -10.90 13.40 6.43
N PRO A 30 -10.93 14.72 6.17
CA PRO A 30 -10.05 15.33 5.17
C PRO A 30 -8.59 15.11 5.55
N GLY A 31 -7.83 14.45 4.67
CA GLY A 31 -6.42 14.16 4.94
C GLY A 31 -6.17 12.91 5.78
N PHE A 32 -7.20 12.10 6.06
CA PHE A 32 -7.10 10.83 6.78
C PHE A 32 -5.94 9.94 6.27
N TYR A 33 -5.74 9.89 4.96
CA TYR A 33 -4.71 9.06 4.32
C TYR A 33 -3.27 9.60 4.44
N GLN A 34 -3.04 10.71 5.13
CA GLN A 34 -1.68 11.11 5.50
C GLN A 34 -1.05 10.06 6.43
N GLY A 35 -1.83 9.50 7.36
CA GLY A 35 -1.38 8.41 8.23
C GLY A 35 -0.99 7.13 7.47
N ALA A 36 -1.67 6.87 6.35
CA ALA A 36 -1.36 5.73 5.49
C ALA A 36 0.05 5.79 4.88
N MET A 37 0.68 6.97 4.79
CA MET A 37 2.07 7.08 4.32
C MET A 37 3.05 6.36 5.27
N TYR A 38 2.80 6.38 6.59
CA TYR A 38 3.63 5.67 7.57
C TYR A 38 3.52 4.15 7.42
N VAL A 39 2.32 3.65 7.12
CA VAL A 39 2.11 2.22 6.81
C VAL A 39 2.91 1.83 5.57
N GLY A 40 2.92 2.67 4.53
CA GLY A 40 3.71 2.44 3.32
C GLY A 40 5.22 2.49 3.55
N TYR A 41 5.68 3.32 4.47
CA TYR A 41 7.08 3.34 4.90
C TYR A 41 7.46 2.03 5.62
N ALA A 42 6.63 1.56 6.55
CA ALA A 42 6.86 0.29 7.24
C ALA A 42 6.93 -0.90 6.26
N LEU A 43 6.05 -0.93 5.24
CA LEU A 43 6.10 -1.91 4.16
C LEU A 43 7.40 -1.84 3.36
N SER A 44 7.85 -0.64 2.98
CA SER A 44 9.11 -0.46 2.26
C SER A 44 10.33 -0.91 3.08
N VAL A 45 10.34 -0.63 4.39
CA VAL A 45 11.38 -1.10 5.30
C VAL A 45 11.37 -2.62 5.40
N ALA A 46 10.20 -3.24 5.51
CA ALA A 46 10.06 -4.70 5.56
C ALA A 46 10.61 -5.38 4.31
N VAL A 47 10.27 -4.87 3.12
CA VAL A 47 10.80 -5.38 1.84
C VAL A 47 12.32 -5.19 1.76
N THR A 48 12.83 -4.03 2.19
CA THR A 48 14.27 -3.76 2.21
C THR A 48 14.98 -4.76 3.11
N ALA A 49 14.55 -4.89 4.37
CA ALA A 49 15.10 -5.85 5.32
C ALA A 49 15.06 -7.28 4.77
N PHE A 50 13.95 -7.69 4.15
CA PHE A 50 13.79 -9.01 3.55
C PHE A 50 14.84 -9.27 2.45
N VAL A 51 15.07 -8.33 1.53
CA VAL A 51 16.08 -8.49 0.48
C VAL A 51 17.49 -8.57 1.06
N PHE A 52 17.82 -7.74 2.04
CA PHE A 52 19.13 -7.78 2.70
C PHE A 52 19.37 -9.10 3.44
N ILE A 53 18.37 -9.61 4.16
CA ILE A 53 18.44 -10.92 4.81
C ILE A 53 18.65 -12.02 3.77
N LEU A 54 17.94 -11.97 2.64
CA LEU A 54 18.05 -12.96 1.58
C LEU A 54 19.43 -12.97 0.93
N VAL A 55 20.01 -11.78 0.67
CA VAL A 55 21.38 -11.63 0.16
C VAL A 55 22.41 -12.18 1.15
N PHE A 56 22.21 -11.94 2.45
CA PHE A 56 23.07 -12.47 3.51
C PHE A 56 23.00 -14.01 3.60
N VAL A 57 21.79 -14.59 3.57
CA VAL A 57 21.59 -16.05 3.66
C VAL A 57 22.13 -16.79 2.43
N LEU A 58 22.07 -16.16 1.25
CA LEU A 58 22.61 -16.71 0.01
C LEU A 58 24.12 -16.49 -0.18
N ASP A 59 24.80 -15.90 0.81
CA ASP A 59 26.25 -15.59 0.78
C ASP A 59 26.68 -14.81 -0.47
N ILE A 60 25.84 -13.86 -0.90
CA ILE A 60 26.13 -13.07 -2.10
C ILE A 60 27.11 -11.94 -1.74
N GLN A 61 28.36 -12.06 -2.20
CA GLN A 61 29.48 -11.15 -1.90
C GLN A 61 29.43 -9.79 -2.65
N SER A 62 28.25 -9.34 -3.11
CA SER A 62 28.10 -8.09 -3.85
C SER A 62 27.45 -7.00 -3.02
N MET A 63 28.16 -5.89 -2.82
CA MET A 63 27.64 -4.71 -2.11
C MET A 63 26.53 -3.99 -2.89
N TRP A 64 26.63 -3.93 -4.22
CA TRP A 64 25.72 -3.14 -5.06
C TRP A 64 24.45 -3.90 -5.45
N LEU A 65 24.51 -5.23 -5.52
CA LEU A 65 23.39 -6.06 -5.92
C LEU A 65 22.11 -5.87 -5.06
N PRO A 66 22.16 -5.93 -3.71
CA PRO A 66 20.96 -5.68 -2.88
C PRO A 66 20.36 -4.29 -3.12
N VAL A 67 21.20 -3.27 -3.32
CA VAL A 67 20.74 -1.90 -3.55
C VAL A 67 19.97 -1.79 -4.87
N ILE A 68 20.51 -2.38 -5.95
CA ILE A 68 19.85 -2.41 -7.27
C ILE A 68 18.54 -3.21 -7.20
N ILE A 69 18.54 -4.36 -6.53
CA ILE A 69 17.34 -5.19 -6.38
C ILE A 69 16.26 -4.45 -5.58
N VAL A 70 16.60 -3.88 -4.42
CA VAL A 70 15.63 -3.14 -3.59
C VAL A 70 15.06 -1.95 -4.36
N SER A 71 15.90 -1.16 -5.03
CA SER A 71 15.43 -0.01 -5.81
C SER A 71 14.50 -0.43 -6.96
N ALA A 72 14.84 -1.48 -7.70
CA ALA A 72 13.98 -2.02 -8.76
C ALA A 72 12.64 -2.52 -8.19
N ILE A 73 12.66 -3.29 -7.11
CA ILE A 73 11.45 -3.78 -6.43
C ILE A 73 10.59 -2.60 -5.97
N MET A 74 11.17 -1.60 -5.31
CA MET A 74 10.44 -0.44 -4.83
C MET A 74 9.72 0.30 -5.95
N VAL A 75 10.40 0.52 -7.10
CA VAL A 75 9.80 1.17 -8.28
C VAL A 75 8.64 0.36 -8.83
N LEU A 76 8.80 -0.95 -8.96
CA LEU A 76 7.75 -1.85 -9.45
C LEU A 76 6.55 -1.92 -8.49
N LEU A 77 6.82 -1.86 -7.19
CA LEU A 77 5.80 -1.96 -6.14
C LEU A 77 5.15 -0.62 -5.78
N ILE A 78 5.53 0.52 -6.37
CA ILE A 78 4.89 1.83 -6.09
C ILE A 78 3.35 1.77 -6.08
N PRO A 79 2.66 1.29 -7.14
CA PRO A 79 1.21 1.29 -7.16
C PRO A 79 0.61 0.33 -6.13
N VAL A 80 1.30 -0.80 -5.88
CA VAL A 80 0.90 -1.81 -4.90
C VAL A 80 1.01 -1.23 -3.50
N ASN A 81 2.17 -0.70 -3.13
CA ASN A 81 2.44 -0.13 -1.82
C ASN A 81 1.45 0.99 -1.49
N TYR A 82 1.21 1.91 -2.43
CA TYR A 82 0.24 3.00 -2.24
C TYR A 82 -1.16 2.48 -1.90
N ARG A 83 -1.66 1.48 -2.65
CA ARG A 83 -3.02 0.96 -2.45
C ARG A 83 -3.15 0.17 -1.16
N TYR A 84 -2.21 -0.75 -0.91
CA TYR A 84 -2.24 -1.59 0.30
C TYR A 84 -2.10 -0.75 1.56
N SER A 85 -1.24 0.26 1.56
CA SER A 85 -1.08 1.16 2.71
C SER A 85 -2.39 1.83 3.09
N ARG A 86 -3.16 2.30 2.10
CA ARG A 86 -4.45 2.95 2.32
C ARG A 86 -5.53 1.98 2.76
N VAL A 87 -5.59 0.78 2.17
CA VAL A 87 -6.54 -0.26 2.58
C VAL A 87 -6.28 -0.69 4.02
N LEU A 88 -5.01 -0.96 4.36
CA LEU A 88 -4.63 -1.42 5.67
C LEU A 88 -4.85 -0.34 6.74
N TYR A 89 -4.53 0.91 6.41
CA TYR A 89 -4.81 2.05 7.29
C TYR A 89 -6.32 2.28 7.51
N LEU A 90 -7.13 2.20 6.45
CA LEU A 90 -8.60 2.28 6.57
C LEU A 90 -9.16 1.14 7.43
N TYR A 91 -8.59 -0.07 7.31
CA TYR A 91 -9.02 -1.20 8.13
C TYR A 91 -8.66 -1.02 9.61
N MET A 92 -7.46 -0.49 9.90
CA MET A 92 -6.97 -0.31 11.27
C MET A 92 -7.60 0.90 11.97
N PHE A 93 -7.80 2.01 11.26
CA PHE A 93 -8.16 3.31 11.83
C PHE A 93 -9.44 3.92 11.25
N GLY A 94 -10.09 3.26 10.29
CA GLY A 94 -11.28 3.81 9.62
C GLY A 94 -12.50 3.85 10.52
N GLY A 95 -12.57 3.04 11.59
CA GLY A 95 -13.68 3.02 12.54
C GLY A 95 -15.03 2.59 11.95
N ILE A 96 -15.07 2.21 10.66
CA ILE A 96 -16.28 1.79 9.97
C ILE A 96 -16.66 0.40 10.47
N GLN A 97 -17.75 0.32 11.21
CA GLN A 97 -18.33 -0.95 11.61
C GLN A 97 -19.20 -1.49 10.48
N TYR A 98 -18.97 -2.74 10.09
CA TYR A 98 -19.83 -3.41 9.12
C TYR A 98 -21.20 -3.65 9.75
N SER A 99 -22.20 -2.89 9.30
CA SER A 99 -23.60 -3.17 9.59
C SER A 99 -24.18 -3.96 8.41
N PRO A 100 -24.45 -5.26 8.56
CA PRO A 100 -25.15 -6.00 7.52
C PRO A 100 -26.54 -5.37 7.35
N LYS A 101 -26.92 -5.05 6.11
CA LYS A 101 -28.33 -4.78 5.80
C LYS A 101 -29.09 -6.08 6.04
N THR A 102 -29.74 -6.21 7.20
CA THR A 102 -30.83 -7.15 7.39
C THR A 102 -32.02 -6.62 6.60
N ASP A 103 -32.17 -7.12 5.38
CA ASP A 103 -33.45 -7.13 4.67
C ASP A 103 -34.37 -8.19 5.29
#